data_AF-A0A7W9Q2E0-F1
#
_entry.id   AF-A0A7W9Q2E0-F1
#
_cell.length_a   1.000
_cell.length_b   1.000
_cell.length_c   1.000
_cell.angle_alpha   90.00
_cell.angle_beta   90.00
_cell.angle_gamma   90.00
#
_symmetry.space_group_name_H-M   'P 1'
#
loop_
_entity.id
_entity.type
_entity.pdbx_description
1 polymer ?
#
loop_
_entity_poly.entity_id
_entity_poly.type
_entity_poly.pdbx_seq_one_letter_code
_entity_poly.pdbx_strand_id
1 'polypeptide(L)'
;MTLWAGITAAFGTLGMIVAGWFAARATREAAAATAEATQAAAQVQVAPAQRTADLSVLQATVERVDKENGELRTKQSRLESLLRAFSWSADRWCRQMTRAGIEPEPPHPLVEEYNRTGV
;
A
#
# COMPACT_ATOMS: atom_id res chain seq x y z
N MET A 1 24.01 -1.18 -28.57
CA MET A 1 23.59 -1.21 -27.16
C MET A 1 22.94 0.10 -26.67
N THR A 2 22.49 1.00 -27.56
CA THR A 2 21.99 2.34 -27.18
C THR A 2 20.46 2.48 -27.22
N LEU A 3 19.77 1.67 -28.04
CA LEU A 3 18.31 1.73 -28.19
C LEU A 3 17.56 1.23 -26.94
N TRP A 4 18.04 0.13 -26.35
CA TRP A 4 17.44 -0.47 -25.14
C TRP A 4 17.57 0.43 -23.90
N ALA A 5 18.70 1.15 -23.77
CA ALA A 5 18.92 2.11 -22.68
C ALA A 5 18.00 3.34 -22.79
N GLY A 6 17.66 3.77 -24.01
CA GLY A 6 16.72 4.88 -24.22
C GLY A 6 15.28 4.51 -23.83
N ILE A 7 14.86 3.28 -24.10
CA ILE A 7 13.50 2.80 -23.79
C ILE A 7 13.33 2.64 -22.27
N THR A 8 14.29 2.05 -21.56
CA THR A 8 14.21 1.89 -20.09
C THR A 8 14.27 3.23 -19.36
N ALA A 9 15.07 4.18 -19.84
CA ALA A 9 15.12 5.53 -19.27
C ALA A 9 13.77 6.25 -19.43
N ALA A 10 13.12 6.15 -20.59
CA ALA A 10 11.82 6.78 -20.87
C ALA A 10 10.69 6.17 -20.01
N PHE A 11 10.66 4.85 -19.85
CA PHE A 11 9.69 4.19 -18.95
C PHE A 11 9.95 4.52 -17.48
N GLY A 12 11.22 4.64 -17.05
CA GLY A 12 11.57 5.05 -15.69
C GLY A 12 11.15 6.49 -15.38
N THR A 13 11.28 7.42 -16.33
CA THR A 13 10.80 8.80 -16.15
C THR A 13 9.28 8.87 -16.10
N LEU A 14 8.59 8.12 -16.96
CA LEU A 14 7.13 8.01 -16.92
C LEU A 14 6.64 7.41 -15.59
N GLY A 15 7.30 6.37 -15.08
CA GLY A 15 7.00 5.78 -13.78
C GLY A 15 7.16 6.77 -12.62
N MET A 16 8.23 7.58 -12.63
CA MET A 16 8.43 8.64 -11.64
C MET A 16 7.39 9.76 -11.72
N ILE A 17 6.95 10.12 -12.93
CA ILE A 17 5.90 11.14 -13.12
C ILE A 17 4.56 10.62 -12.60
N VAL A 18 4.21 9.36 -12.87
CA VAL A 18 2.97 8.73 -12.38
C VAL A 18 3.02 8.58 -10.86
N ALA A 19 4.14 8.10 -10.30
CA ALA A 19 4.32 8.00 -8.86
C ALA A 19 4.24 9.39 -8.17
N GLY A 20 4.87 10.40 -8.75
CA GLY A 20 4.81 11.79 -8.28
C GLY A 20 3.39 12.36 -8.32
N TRP A 21 2.61 12.03 -9.35
CA TRP A 21 1.21 12.47 -9.47
C TRP A 21 0.31 11.83 -8.42
N PHE A 22 0.46 10.51 -8.19
CA PHE A 22 -0.27 9.83 -7.12
C PHE A 22 0.11 10.34 -5.74
N ALA A 23 1.41 10.55 -5.48
CA ALA A 23 1.89 11.13 -4.22
C ALA A 23 1.36 12.56 -3.99
N ALA A 24 1.37 13.39 -5.03
CA ALA A 24 0.81 14.74 -4.96
C ALA A 24 -0.70 14.73 -4.72
N ARG A 25 -1.44 13.82 -5.36
CA ARG A 25 -2.88 13.65 -5.13
C ARG A 25 -3.18 13.22 -3.70
N ALA A 26 -2.47 12.21 -3.20
CA ALA A 26 -2.62 11.73 -1.83
C ALA A 26 -2.31 12.84 -0.80
N THR A 27 -1.29 13.66 -1.06
CA THR A 27 -0.92 14.77 -0.18
C THR A 27 -1.97 15.88 -0.19
N ARG A 28 -2.61 16.16 -1.34
CA ARG A 28 -3.71 17.14 -1.43
C ARG A 28 -4.96 16.66 -0.72
N GLU A 29 -5.31 15.38 -0.82
CA GLU A 29 -6.44 14.79 -0.09
C GLU A 29 -6.17 14.78 1.42
N ALA A 30 -4.96 14.45 1.86
CA ALA A 30 -4.55 14.55 3.25
C ALA A 30 -4.58 15.99 3.78
N ALA A 31 -4.12 16.96 2.99
CA ALA A 31 -4.15 18.37 3.36
C ALA A 31 -5.59 18.91 3.46
N ALA A 32 -6.49 18.49 2.58
CA ALA A 32 -7.92 18.84 2.64
C ALA A 32 -8.57 18.27 3.91
N ALA A 33 -8.32 16.99 4.23
CA ALA A 33 -8.82 16.37 5.45
C ALA A 33 -8.27 17.06 6.71
N THR A 34 -7.00 17.50 6.69
CA THR A 34 -6.39 18.24 7.80
C THR A 34 -6.98 19.64 7.93
N ALA A 35 -7.30 20.32 6.82
CA ALA A 35 -7.94 21.63 6.82
C ALA A 35 -9.37 21.58 7.34
N GLU A 36 -10.15 20.57 6.95
CA GLU A 36 -11.50 20.31 7.48
C GLU A 36 -11.45 19.99 8.98
N ALA A 37 -10.50 19.16 9.42
CA ALA A 37 -10.28 18.87 10.83
C ALA A 37 -9.90 20.13 11.63
N THR A 38 -9.10 21.03 11.05
CA THR A 38 -8.68 22.28 11.70
C THR A 38 -9.85 23.27 11.77
N GLN A 39 -10.70 23.36 10.74
CA GLN A 39 -11.91 24.18 10.78
C GLN A 39 -12.95 23.65 11.77
N ALA A 40 -13.12 22.33 11.86
CA ALA A 40 -13.98 21.71 12.87
C ALA A 40 -13.44 21.97 14.28
N ALA A 41 -12.12 21.85 14.49
CA ALA A 41 -11.47 22.16 15.77
C ALA A 41 -11.58 23.65 16.16
N ALA A 42 -11.57 24.57 15.19
CA ALA A 42 -11.76 26.00 15.43
C ALA A 42 -13.19 26.34 15.87
N GLN A 43 -14.21 25.63 15.36
CA GLN A 43 -15.61 25.82 15.75
C GLN A 43 -15.93 25.25 17.15
N VAL A 44 -15.12 24.32 17.65
CA VAL A 44 -15.28 23.61 18.93
C VAL A 44 -14.80 24.40 20.17
N GLN A 45 -14.24 25.61 20.02
CA GLN A 45 -13.72 26.39 21.17
C GLN A 45 -14.78 26.92 22.16
N VAL A 46 -16.05 26.54 22.07
CA VAL A 46 -17.14 27.00 22.95
C VAL A 46 -17.48 25.95 24.02
N ALA A 47 -17.29 26.32 25.29
CA ALA A 47 -17.73 25.66 26.55
C ALA A 47 -17.06 24.32 27.00
N PRO A 48 -16.80 24.16 28.31
CA PRO A 48 -16.14 22.96 28.88
C PRO A 48 -16.97 21.67 28.76
N ALA A 49 -18.31 21.73 28.76
CA ALA A 49 -19.16 20.57 28.53
C ALA A 49 -19.09 20.05 27.09
N GLN A 50 -18.93 20.96 26.12
CA GLN A 50 -18.70 20.62 24.71
C GLN A 50 -17.39 19.86 24.57
N ARG A 51 -16.30 20.34 25.20
CA ARG A 51 -15.00 19.66 25.21
C ARG A 51 -15.08 18.23 25.77
N THR A 52 -15.89 17.98 26.81
CA THR A 52 -16.07 16.61 27.33
C THR A 52 -16.81 15.70 26.34
N ALA A 53 -17.80 16.21 25.62
CA ALA A 53 -18.50 15.49 24.56
C ALA A 53 -17.59 15.26 23.33
N ASP A 54 -16.77 16.24 22.96
CA ASP A 54 -15.84 16.11 21.84
C ASP A 54 -14.73 15.11 22.17
N LEU A 55 -14.25 15.09 23.41
CA LEU A 55 -13.27 14.10 23.88
C LEU A 55 -13.85 12.68 23.88
N SER A 56 -15.11 12.49 24.24
CA SER A 56 -15.74 11.16 24.20
C SER A 56 -15.96 10.68 22.76
N VAL A 57 -16.33 11.56 21.84
CA VAL A 57 -16.42 11.26 20.40
C VAL A 57 -15.06 10.93 19.81
N LEU A 58 -14.02 11.69 20.18
CA LEU A 58 -12.64 11.42 19.75
C LEU A 58 -12.15 10.06 20.28
N GLN A 59 -12.40 9.74 21.55
CA GLN A 59 -12.07 8.44 22.14
C GLN A 59 -12.75 7.29 21.39
N ALA A 60 -14.06 7.40 21.13
CA ALA A 60 -14.80 6.39 20.38
C ALA A 60 -14.28 6.23 18.94
N THR A 61 -13.84 7.34 18.31
CA THR A 61 -13.27 7.33 16.97
C THR A 61 -11.90 6.64 16.95
N VAL A 62 -11.03 6.94 17.91
CA VAL A 62 -9.72 6.28 18.05
C VAL A 62 -9.89 4.78 18.29
N GLU A 63 -10.78 4.39 19.21
CA GLU A 63 -11.07 2.98 19.49
C GLU A 63 -11.55 2.24 18.23
N ARG A 64 -12.43 2.87 17.45
CA ARG A 64 -12.89 2.31 16.17
C ARG A 64 -11.76 2.16 15.17
N VAL A 65 -10.93 3.19 15.00
CA VAL A 65 -9.79 3.16 14.06
C VAL A 65 -8.78 2.10 14.48
N ASP A 66 -8.51 1.95 15.77
CA ASP A 66 -7.61 0.90 16.29
C ASP A 66 -8.17 -0.50 16.02
N LYS A 67 -9.49 -0.68 16.19
CA LYS A 67 -10.16 -1.94 15.83
C LYS A 67 -10.07 -2.23 14.34
N GLU A 68 -10.40 -1.26 13.49
CA GLU A 68 -10.32 -1.41 12.03
C GLU A 68 -8.88 -1.70 11.58
N ASN A 69 -7.88 -1.00 12.14
CA ASN A 69 -6.47 -1.26 11.91
C ASN A 69 -6.05 -2.66 12.36
N GLY A 70 -6.55 -3.13 13.51
CA GLY A 70 -6.33 -4.50 13.98
C GLY A 70 -6.85 -5.54 13.00
N GLU A 71 -8.10 -5.38 12.54
CA GLU A 71 -8.71 -6.26 11.54
C GLU A 71 -7.97 -6.24 10.20
N LEU A 72 -7.52 -5.06 9.75
CA LEU A 72 -6.73 -4.92 8.53
C LEU A 72 -5.36 -5.60 8.67
N ARG A 73 -4.67 -5.46 9.80
CA ARG A 73 -3.40 -6.16 10.07
C ARG A 73 -3.58 -7.68 10.07
N THR A 74 -4.66 -8.19 10.65
CA THR A 74 -4.98 -9.63 10.60
C THR A 74 -5.24 -10.10 9.17
N LYS A 75 -6.03 -9.35 8.39
CA LYS A 75 -6.29 -9.67 6.98
C LYS A 75 -4.99 -9.65 6.16
N GLN A 76 -4.13 -8.67 6.38
CA GLN A 76 -2.82 -8.56 5.73
C GLN A 76 -1.94 -9.77 6.07
N SER A 77 -1.78 -10.12 7.35
CA SER A 77 -0.99 -11.28 7.78
C SER A 77 -1.50 -12.59 7.17
N ARG A 78 -2.82 -12.74 7.06
CA ARG A 78 -3.44 -13.89 6.38
C ARG A 78 -3.12 -13.91 4.88
N LEU A 79 -3.20 -12.76 4.20
CA LEU A 79 -2.86 -12.65 2.78
C LEU A 79 -1.39 -12.94 2.53
N GLU A 80 -0.48 -12.44 3.37
CA GLU A 80 0.95 -12.74 3.30
C GLU A 80 1.23 -14.24 3.47
N SER A 81 0.54 -14.88 4.42
CA SER A 81 0.63 -16.33 4.64
C SER A 81 0.13 -17.13 3.44
N LEU A 82 -0.98 -16.72 2.84
CA LEU A 82 -1.53 -17.34 1.63
C LEU A 82 -0.60 -17.15 0.43
N LEU A 83 -0.07 -15.94 0.22
CA LEU A 83 0.87 -15.64 -0.85
C LEU A 83 2.13 -16.49 -0.72
N ARG A 84 2.66 -16.66 0.49
CA ARG A 84 3.81 -17.53 0.77
C ARG A 84 3.49 -19.00 0.49
N ALA A 85 2.32 -19.49 0.89
CA ALA A 85 1.91 -20.86 0.58
C ALA A 85 1.75 -21.08 -0.93
N PHE A 86 1.20 -20.10 -1.64
CA PHE A 86 1.06 -20.12 -3.09
C PHE A 86 2.43 -20.10 -3.79
N SER A 87 3.36 -19.24 -3.36
CA SER A 87 4.69 -19.14 -3.97
C SER A 87 5.48 -20.44 -3.79
N TRP A 88 5.44 -21.07 -2.61
CA TRP A 88 6.04 -22.38 -2.41
C TRP A 88 5.41 -23.48 -3.26
N SER A 89 4.11 -23.41 -3.50
CA SER A 89 3.41 -24.37 -4.37
C SER A 89 3.83 -24.20 -5.83
N ALA A 90 3.86 -22.95 -6.32
CA ALA A 90 4.32 -22.64 -7.67
C ALA A 90 5.78 -23.06 -7.90
N ASP A 91 6.66 -22.81 -6.94
CA ASP A 91 8.07 -23.24 -6.98
C ASP A 91 8.21 -24.78 -7.02
N ARG A 92 7.34 -25.53 -6.33
CA ARG A 92 7.29 -26.99 -6.47
C ARG A 92 6.86 -27.44 -7.87
N TRP A 93 5.87 -26.78 -8.47
CA TRP A 93 5.43 -27.10 -9.83
C TRP A 93 6.49 -26.76 -10.87
N CYS A 94 7.14 -25.60 -10.72
CA CYS A 94 8.26 -25.18 -11.56
C CYS A 94 9.37 -26.26 -11.55
N ARG A 95 9.79 -26.72 -10.37
CA ARG A 95 10.75 -27.83 -10.27
C ARG A 95 10.26 -29.14 -10.89
N GLN A 96 8.96 -29.43 -10.79
CA GLN A 96 8.39 -30.63 -11.41
C GLN A 96 8.43 -30.54 -12.94
N MET A 97 8.11 -29.37 -13.51
CA MET A 97 8.21 -29.10 -14.95
C MET A 97 9.65 -29.24 -15.44
N THR A 98 10.61 -28.63 -14.75
CA THR A 98 12.04 -28.76 -15.10
C THR A 98 12.49 -30.22 -15.09
N ARG A 99 12.06 -31.03 -14.10
CA ARG A 99 12.36 -32.48 -14.05
C ARG A 99 11.72 -33.26 -15.19
N ALA A 100 10.59 -32.79 -15.71
CA ALA A 100 9.94 -33.36 -16.89
C ALA A 100 10.55 -32.84 -18.21
N GLY A 101 11.60 -32.01 -18.16
CA GLY A 101 12.23 -31.40 -19.33
C GLY A 101 11.41 -30.27 -19.95
N ILE A 102 10.42 -29.74 -19.23
CA ILE A 102 9.60 -28.60 -19.67
C ILE A 102 10.20 -27.35 -19.05
N GLU A 103 10.62 -26.40 -19.88
CA GLU A 103 11.11 -25.10 -19.42
C GLU A 103 9.93 -24.26 -18.91
N PRO A 104 9.94 -23.82 -17.64
CA PRO A 104 8.91 -22.93 -17.10
C PRO A 104 8.93 -21.57 -17.80
N GLU A 105 7.77 -20.94 -17.92
CA GLU A 105 7.71 -19.54 -18.35
C GLU A 105 8.43 -18.64 -17.34
N PRO A 106 9.07 -17.56 -17.80
CA PRO A 106 9.74 -16.61 -16.92
C PRO A 106 8.75 -15.98 -15.94
N PRO A 107 9.19 -15.65 -14.72
CA PRO A 107 8.32 -15.04 -13.72
C PRO A 107 7.81 -13.68 -14.21
N HIS A 108 6.64 -13.28 -13.70
CA HIS A 108 6.07 -11.98 -14.02
C HIS A 108 7.02 -10.84 -13.59
N PRO A 109 7.19 -9.75 -14.37
CA PRO A 109 8.15 -8.69 -14.07
C PRO A 109 8.05 -8.08 -12.66
N LEU A 110 6.83 -7.98 -12.11
CA LEU A 110 6.61 -7.52 -10.72
C LEU A 110 7.31 -8.41 -9.68
N VAL A 111 7.43 -9.71 -9.92
CA VAL A 111 8.14 -10.63 -9.02
C VAL A 111 9.63 -10.37 -9.08
N GLU A 112 10.17 -10.10 -10.27
CA GLU A 112 11.58 -9.73 -10.43
C GLU A 112 11.89 -8.37 -9.79
N GLU A 113 11.00 -7.39 -9.95
CA GLU A 113 11.12 -6.08 -9.31
C GLU A 113 11.10 -6.19 -7.78
N TYR A 114 10.16 -6.96 -7.23
CA TYR A 114 10.08 -7.22 -5.80
C TYR A 114 11.34 -7.93 -5.28
N ASN A 115 11.84 -8.96 -5.98
CA ASN A 115 13.07 -9.66 -5.58
C ASN A 115 14.31 -8.76 -5.62
N ARG A 116 14.31 -7.76 -6.51
CA ARG A 116 15.41 -6.79 -6.64
C ARG A 116 15.34 -5.66 -5.62
N THR A 117 14.14 -5.18 -5.29
CA THR A 117 13.95 -3.93 -4.51
C THR A 117 13.39 -4.16 -3.11
N GLY A 118 12.76 -5.31 -2.86
CA GLY A 118 12.07 -5.64 -1.62
C GLY A 118 10.71 -4.94 -1.44
N VAL A 119 10.22 -4.24 -2.48
CA VAL A 119 8.94 -3.52 -2.50
C VAL A 119 8.14 -3.84 -3.75
#